data_AF-A0A957GJJ1-F1
#
_entry.id   AF-A0A957GJJ1-F1
#
_cell.length_a   1.000
_cell.length_b   1.000
_cell.length_c   1.000
_cell.angle_alpha   90.00
_cell.angle_beta   90.00
_cell.angle_gamma   90.00
#
_symmetry.space_group_name_H-M   'P 1'
#
loop_
_entity.id
_entity.type
_entity.pdbx_description
1 polymer ?
#
loop_
_entity_poly.entity_id
_entity_poly.type
_entity_poly.pdbx_seq_one_letter_code
_entity_poly.pdbx_strand_id
1 'polypeptide(L)'
;MDDFIILGAGIAGLTAARELLRQGQRVTLIEKGREVGGLARTFEREGFRFDLGGHRFHSNNPSVLHWLHELMGEDLLRVPRVSHIKLNGRFVTYPIAFPNAFTAFSPLKATQLAASYALAHLTERGRPDHSFEDWIVKRFGSMMYQHFFQPYTEKVWGVSGQQLAAEWAAARIGLPNMWQAIRHTLRPSMNPPATAIDQFYYPRYGFGTIPQALARDIVAHGGRILTETTPGCIQPGRNGFELLGKTPSGSLRLRARELVSTIPLDQLLGMLPQNGRFIIPSHRCRLCGRHQFTQRVVCFAHASFTSSKCSGHDTSFGGKGTSGRWQGEHFSLGANDKLVPKPHQSLGSSPQPE
;
A
#
# COMPACT_ATOMS: atom_id res chain seq x y z
N MET A 1 -28.83 -8.09 10.40
CA MET A 1 -27.44 -8.33 10.85
C MET A 1 -26.67 -8.70 9.62
N ASP A 2 -25.68 -7.91 9.23
CA ASP A 2 -24.87 -8.19 8.05
C ASP A 2 -23.85 -9.29 8.36
N ASP A 3 -23.29 -9.91 7.33
CA ASP A 3 -22.19 -10.85 7.53
C ASP A 3 -20.89 -10.05 7.68
N PHE A 4 -20.73 -8.99 6.87
CA PHE A 4 -19.59 -8.08 6.91
C PHE A 4 -20.01 -6.61 6.96
N ILE A 5 -19.31 -5.83 7.79
CA ILE A 5 -19.25 -4.37 7.64
C ILE A 5 -17.83 -3.98 7.21
N ILE A 6 -17.73 -3.11 6.22
CA ILE A 6 -16.46 -2.61 5.68
C ILE A 6 -16.32 -1.12 5.98
N LEU A 7 -15.20 -0.73 6.58
CA LEU A 7 -14.86 0.66 6.86
C LEU A 7 -14.02 1.23 5.71
N GLY A 8 -14.58 2.23 5.02
CA GLY A 8 -14.02 2.92 3.87
C GLY A 8 -14.52 2.36 2.54
N ALA A 9 -15.01 3.25 1.66
CA ALA A 9 -15.39 2.92 0.28
C ALA A 9 -14.33 3.37 -0.73
N GLY A 10 -13.05 3.24 -0.38
CA GLY A 10 -11.95 3.29 -1.35
C GLY A 10 -11.87 2.02 -2.20
N ILE A 11 -10.93 1.98 -3.15
CA ILE A 11 -10.72 0.81 -4.03
C ILE A 11 -10.64 -0.51 -3.23
N ALA A 12 -9.87 -0.53 -2.13
CA ALA A 12 -9.70 -1.73 -1.32
C ALA A 12 -11.04 -2.22 -0.71
N GLY A 13 -11.83 -1.31 -0.12
CA GLY A 13 -13.11 -1.66 0.50
C GLY A 13 -14.15 -2.08 -0.53
N LEU A 14 -14.22 -1.38 -1.66
CA LEU A 14 -15.13 -1.70 -2.76
C LEU A 14 -14.79 -3.05 -3.41
N THR A 15 -13.51 -3.33 -3.68
CA THR A 15 -13.11 -4.64 -4.20
C THR A 15 -13.43 -5.75 -3.20
N ALA A 16 -13.15 -5.56 -1.90
CA ALA A 16 -13.49 -6.55 -0.88
C ALA A 16 -15.00 -6.81 -0.81
N ALA A 17 -15.83 -5.76 -0.88
CA ALA A 17 -17.29 -5.89 -0.91
C ALA A 17 -17.79 -6.69 -2.11
N ARG A 18 -17.28 -6.37 -3.31
CA ARG A 18 -17.64 -7.08 -4.55
C ARG A 18 -17.34 -8.57 -4.44
N GLU A 19 -16.14 -8.94 -4.00
CA GLU A 19 -15.75 -10.35 -3.88
C GLU A 19 -16.56 -11.08 -2.80
N LEU A 20 -16.89 -10.41 -1.68
CA LEU A 20 -17.76 -10.96 -0.64
C LEU A 20 -19.19 -11.20 -1.13
N LEU A 21 -19.76 -10.26 -1.90
CA LEU A 21 -21.08 -10.40 -2.50
C LEU A 21 -21.14 -11.57 -3.50
N ARG A 22 -20.09 -11.76 -4.31
CA ARG A 22 -19.97 -12.92 -5.21
C ARG A 22 -19.95 -14.26 -4.47
N GLN A 23 -19.58 -14.26 -3.20
CA GLN A 23 -19.63 -15.43 -2.30
C GLN A 23 -20.95 -15.52 -1.51
N GLY A 24 -21.97 -14.74 -1.88
CA GLY A 24 -23.29 -14.74 -1.25
C GLY A 24 -23.34 -14.10 0.13
N GLN A 25 -22.32 -13.33 0.53
CA GLN A 25 -22.28 -12.65 1.83
C GLN A 25 -23.06 -11.34 1.78
N ARG A 26 -23.72 -10.97 2.89
CA ARG A 26 -24.36 -9.64 3.01
C ARG A 26 -23.36 -8.63 3.53
N VAL A 27 -23.18 -7.54 2.77
CA VAL A 27 -22.14 -6.54 3.01
C VAL A 27 -22.72 -5.14 3.11
N THR A 28 -22.30 -4.41 4.14
CA THR A 28 -22.53 -2.96 4.26
C THR A 28 -21.18 -2.23 4.31
N LEU A 29 -20.93 -1.31 3.37
CA LEU A 29 -19.79 -0.39 3.40
C LEU A 29 -20.17 0.94 4.06
N ILE A 30 -19.22 1.53 4.75
CA ILE A 30 -19.36 2.85 5.36
C ILE A 30 -18.27 3.77 4.82
N GLU A 31 -18.69 4.94 4.34
CA GLU A 31 -17.82 5.98 3.80
C GLU A 31 -18.16 7.33 4.44
N LYS A 32 -17.13 8.01 4.97
CA LYS A 32 -17.29 9.32 5.59
C LYS A 32 -17.54 10.41 4.54
N GLY A 33 -16.95 10.28 3.37
CA GLY A 33 -17.13 11.19 2.25
C GLY A 33 -18.52 11.12 1.63
N ARG A 34 -18.84 12.13 0.82
CA ARG A 34 -20.07 12.18 0.01
C ARG A 34 -20.10 11.16 -1.11
N GLU A 35 -18.92 10.73 -1.54
CA GLU A 35 -18.71 9.87 -2.69
C GLU A 35 -17.70 8.78 -2.37
N VAL A 36 -17.84 7.66 -3.06
CA VAL A 36 -16.88 6.55 -3.00
C VAL A 36 -15.58 6.88 -3.72
N GLY A 37 -14.55 6.06 -3.51
CA GLY A 37 -13.30 6.05 -4.28
C GLY A 37 -12.06 6.45 -3.49
N GLY A 38 -12.21 7.10 -2.33
CA GLY A 38 -11.08 7.49 -1.47
C GLY A 38 -10.04 8.33 -2.23
N LEU A 39 -8.80 7.86 -2.27
CA LEU A 39 -7.70 8.50 -3.00
C LEU A 39 -7.76 8.30 -4.52
N ALA A 40 -8.56 7.37 -5.02
CA ALA A 40 -8.73 7.12 -6.45
C ALA A 40 -9.90 7.91 -7.05
N ARG A 41 -10.38 8.97 -6.38
CA ARG A 41 -11.47 9.81 -6.90
C ARG A 41 -10.99 10.70 -8.03
N THR A 42 -11.94 10.99 -8.92
CA THR A 42 -11.86 12.04 -9.93
C THR A 42 -12.94 13.06 -9.62
N PHE A 43 -12.59 14.34 -9.58
CA PHE A 43 -13.53 15.43 -9.43
C PHE A 43 -13.55 16.31 -10.69
N GLU A 44 -14.65 17.01 -10.90
CA GLU A 44 -14.82 17.92 -12.03
C GLU A 44 -14.75 19.37 -11.56
N ARG A 45 -14.06 20.22 -12.32
CA ARG A 45 -14.03 21.68 -12.12
C ARG A 45 -13.93 22.36 -13.48
N GLU A 46 -14.85 23.28 -13.76
CA GLU A 46 -14.88 24.05 -15.01
C GLU A 46 -14.89 23.16 -16.26
N GLY A 47 -15.58 22.01 -16.21
CA GLY A 47 -15.63 21.02 -17.30
C GLY A 47 -14.39 20.14 -17.45
N PHE A 48 -13.35 20.35 -16.63
CA PHE A 48 -12.15 19.51 -16.60
C PHE A 48 -12.21 18.49 -15.46
N ARG A 49 -11.71 17.27 -15.74
CA ARG A 49 -11.63 16.18 -14.76
C ARG A 49 -10.24 16.09 -14.16
N PHE A 50 -10.16 15.95 -12.84
CA PHE A 50 -8.92 15.89 -12.08
C PHE A 50 -8.91 14.70 -11.13
N ASP A 51 -7.89 13.86 -11.23
CA ASP A 51 -7.62 12.83 -10.23
C ASP A 51 -6.93 13.43 -9.00
N LEU A 52 -7.10 12.79 -7.85
CA LEU A 52 -6.35 13.11 -6.62
C LEU A 52 -4.90 12.59 -6.69
N GLY A 53 -4.11 13.17 -7.58
CA GLY A 53 -2.73 12.77 -7.86
C GLY A 53 -2.59 11.93 -9.14
N GLY A 54 -1.34 11.71 -9.56
CA GLY A 54 -1.04 10.98 -10.79
C GLY A 54 -1.22 9.47 -10.62
N HIS A 55 -2.24 8.92 -11.26
CA HIS A 55 -2.55 7.49 -11.22
C HIS A 55 -2.20 6.78 -12.52
N ARG A 56 -1.66 5.56 -12.40
CA ARG A 56 -1.33 4.67 -13.52
C ARG A 56 -1.62 3.24 -13.08
N PHE A 57 -2.43 2.51 -13.84
CA PHE A 57 -2.74 1.13 -13.51
C PHE A 57 -1.82 0.21 -14.31
N HIS A 58 -1.08 -0.63 -13.62
CA HIS A 58 -0.24 -1.65 -14.22
C HIS A 58 -0.15 -2.84 -13.25
N SER A 59 -0.16 -4.04 -13.78
CA SER A 59 -0.07 -5.27 -12.99
C SER A 59 0.64 -6.35 -13.81
N ASN A 60 1.53 -7.10 -13.16
CA ASN A 60 2.10 -8.33 -13.73
C ASN A 60 1.22 -9.55 -13.53
N ASN A 61 0.07 -9.41 -12.84
CA ASN A 61 -0.89 -10.47 -12.61
C ASN A 61 -1.99 -10.43 -13.69
N PRO A 62 -2.07 -11.41 -14.61
CA PRO A 62 -3.07 -11.44 -15.67
C PRO A 62 -4.50 -11.45 -15.15
N SER A 63 -4.77 -12.13 -14.03
CA SER A 63 -6.11 -12.19 -13.44
C SER A 63 -6.60 -10.82 -12.96
N VAL A 64 -5.69 -9.98 -12.45
CA VAL A 64 -6.02 -8.60 -12.04
C VAL A 64 -6.32 -7.72 -13.25
N LEU A 65 -5.56 -7.87 -14.35
CA LEU A 65 -5.82 -7.14 -15.59
C LEU A 65 -7.15 -7.56 -16.21
N HIS A 66 -7.41 -8.88 -16.27
CA HIS A 66 -8.67 -9.42 -16.76
C HIS A 66 -9.86 -8.89 -15.96
N TRP A 67 -9.79 -8.96 -14.62
CA TRP A 67 -10.81 -8.42 -13.73
C TRP A 67 -11.09 -6.92 -13.97
N LEU A 68 -10.05 -6.13 -14.23
CA LEU A 68 -10.21 -4.70 -14.51
C LEU A 68 -10.84 -4.48 -15.90
N HIS A 69 -10.44 -5.26 -16.91
CA HIS A 69 -11.04 -5.24 -18.23
C HIS A 69 -12.51 -5.65 -18.21
N GLU A 70 -12.88 -6.68 -17.45
CA GLU A 70 -14.28 -7.08 -17.26
C GLU A 70 -15.12 -5.96 -16.63
N LEU A 71 -14.55 -5.24 -15.65
CA LEU A 71 -15.25 -4.16 -14.97
C LEU A 71 -15.43 -2.91 -15.85
N MET A 72 -14.44 -2.59 -16.68
CA MET A 72 -14.35 -1.30 -17.38
C MET A 72 -14.68 -1.37 -18.87
N GLY A 73 -14.55 -2.55 -19.49
CA GLY A 73 -14.73 -2.73 -20.93
C GLY A 73 -13.89 -1.77 -21.76
N GLU A 74 -14.54 -1.14 -22.75
CA GLU A 74 -13.93 -0.19 -23.70
C GLU A 74 -13.51 1.16 -23.07
N ASP A 75 -13.91 1.44 -21.83
CA ASP A 75 -13.48 2.65 -21.13
C ASP A 75 -12.08 2.52 -20.52
N LEU A 76 -11.47 1.33 -20.56
CA LEU A 76 -10.10 1.12 -20.12
C LEU A 76 -9.09 1.36 -21.24
N LEU A 77 -8.49 2.55 -21.26
CA LEU A 77 -7.54 2.94 -22.30
C LEU A 77 -6.14 2.40 -22.00
N ARG A 78 -5.41 1.99 -23.03
CA ARG A 78 -3.98 1.67 -22.97
C ARG A 78 -3.17 2.90 -23.39
N VAL A 79 -2.28 3.36 -22.53
CA VAL A 79 -1.55 4.62 -22.70
C VAL A 79 -0.04 4.35 -22.71
N PRO A 80 0.71 4.82 -23.74
CA PRO A 80 2.16 4.76 -23.74
C PRO A 80 2.76 5.64 -22.63
N ARG A 81 3.75 5.10 -21.92
CA ARG A 81 4.40 5.81 -20.82
C ARG A 81 5.54 6.68 -21.36
N VAL A 82 5.29 7.98 -21.38
CA VAL A 82 6.34 8.99 -21.56
C VAL A 82 6.59 9.68 -20.22
N SER A 83 7.83 9.62 -19.72
CA SER A 83 8.20 10.24 -18.45
C SER A 83 9.51 10.99 -18.60
N HIS A 84 9.51 12.25 -18.16
CA HIS A 84 10.67 13.14 -18.22
C HIS A 84 10.95 13.75 -16.85
N ILE A 85 12.23 14.00 -16.61
CA ILE A 85 12.76 14.69 -15.44
C ILE A 85 13.24 16.05 -15.91
N LYS A 86 12.77 17.13 -15.29
CA LYS A 86 13.33 18.46 -15.50
C LYS A 86 14.49 18.67 -14.52
N LEU A 87 15.72 18.62 -15.02
CA LEU A 87 16.95 18.78 -14.24
C LEU A 87 17.79 19.91 -14.86
N ASN A 88 18.13 20.93 -14.07
CA ASN A 88 18.90 22.10 -14.51
C ASN A 88 18.36 22.75 -15.80
N GLY A 89 17.04 22.87 -15.92
CA GLY A 89 16.39 23.45 -17.10
C GLY A 89 16.30 22.55 -18.33
N ARG A 90 16.86 21.32 -18.27
CA ARG A 90 16.81 20.33 -19.36
C ARG A 90 15.88 19.17 -19.01
N PHE A 91 15.23 18.61 -20.03
CA PHE A 91 14.43 17.41 -19.88
C PHE A 91 15.29 16.16 -20.14
N VAL A 92 15.31 15.23 -19.18
CA VAL A 92 15.99 13.94 -19.26
C VAL A 92 14.93 12.84 -19.20
N THR A 93 15.02 11.85 -20.08
CA THR A 93 14.09 10.71 -20.08
C THR A 93 14.27 9.85 -18.83
N TYR A 94 13.17 9.25 -18.34
CA TYR A 94 13.21 8.25 -17.27
C TYR A 94 12.97 6.83 -17.84
N PRO A 95 13.71 5.80 -17.41
CA PRO A 95 14.87 5.85 -16.51
C PRO A 95 16.00 6.67 -17.11
N ILE A 96 16.82 7.29 -16.25
CA ILE A 96 17.93 8.14 -16.69
C ILE A 96 18.85 7.30 -17.59
N ALA A 97 18.82 7.58 -18.90
CA ALA A 97 19.85 7.10 -19.81
C ALA A 97 21.13 7.89 -19.50
N PHE A 98 22.16 7.18 -19.04
CA PHE A 98 23.39 7.80 -18.52
C PHE A 98 24.09 8.81 -19.44
N PRO A 99 24.10 8.65 -20.78
CA PRO A 99 24.67 9.69 -21.66
C PRO A 99 23.98 11.05 -21.46
N ASN A 100 22.66 11.05 -21.24
CA ASN A 100 21.87 12.28 -21.14
C ASN A 100 21.92 12.91 -19.75
N ALA A 101 22.10 12.12 -18.69
CA ALA A 101 22.23 12.62 -17.31
C ALA A 101 23.41 13.59 -17.17
N PHE A 102 24.56 13.21 -17.73
CA PHE A 102 25.76 14.03 -17.66
C PHE A 102 25.65 15.29 -18.53
N THR A 103 24.89 15.26 -19.63
CA THR A 103 24.60 16.49 -20.42
C THR A 103 23.73 17.50 -19.67
N ALA A 104 23.01 17.07 -18.61
CA ALA A 104 22.29 17.98 -17.73
C ALA A 104 23.22 18.73 -16.75
N PHE A 105 24.49 18.35 -16.68
CA PHE A 105 25.50 18.99 -15.85
C PHE A 105 26.64 19.56 -16.72
N SER A 106 27.32 20.61 -16.21
CA SER A 106 28.57 21.08 -16.83
C SER A 106 29.67 20.00 -16.72
N PRO A 107 30.65 19.94 -17.64
CA PRO A 107 31.75 18.96 -17.59
C PRO A 107 32.44 18.87 -16.23
N LEU A 108 32.70 20.01 -15.57
CA LEU A 108 33.28 20.07 -14.24
C LEU A 108 32.42 19.38 -13.16
N LYS A 109 31.10 19.57 -13.21
CA LYS A 109 30.17 18.90 -12.29
C LYS A 109 30.06 17.41 -12.60
N ALA A 110 30.12 17.03 -13.87
CA ALA A 110 30.13 15.63 -14.28
C ALA A 110 31.36 14.88 -13.76
N THR A 111 32.55 15.50 -13.81
CA THR A 111 33.77 14.90 -13.22
C THR A 111 33.69 14.82 -11.70
N GLN A 112 33.15 15.83 -11.02
CA GLN A 112 32.90 15.78 -9.57
C GLN A 112 31.92 14.66 -9.18
N LEU A 113 30.84 14.47 -9.95
CA LEU A 113 29.89 13.36 -9.75
C LEU A 113 30.58 12.01 -9.90
N ALA A 114 31.40 11.84 -10.94
CA ALA A 114 32.15 10.61 -11.16
C ALA A 114 33.18 10.34 -10.03
N ALA A 115 33.88 11.38 -9.57
CA ALA A 115 34.82 11.28 -8.45
C ALA A 115 34.12 10.92 -7.14
N SER A 116 32.96 11.54 -6.83
CA SER A 116 32.15 11.23 -5.65
C SER A 116 31.64 9.79 -5.67
N TYR A 117 31.23 9.30 -6.84
CA TYR A 117 30.86 7.89 -7.02
C TYR A 117 32.04 6.95 -6.78
N ALA A 118 33.20 7.23 -7.36
CA ALA A 118 34.40 6.41 -7.17
C ALA A 118 34.81 6.37 -5.69
N LEU A 119 34.79 7.53 -5.01
CA LEU A 119 35.07 7.63 -3.58
C LEU A 119 34.09 6.79 -2.76
N ALA A 120 32.78 6.91 -3.00
CA ALA A 120 31.78 6.11 -2.30
C ALA A 120 31.99 4.60 -2.49
N HIS A 121 32.43 4.18 -3.68
CA HIS A 121 32.80 2.79 -3.94
C HIS A 121 34.07 2.33 -3.23
N LEU A 122 34.89 3.23 -2.70
CA LEU A 122 36.07 2.90 -1.91
C LEU A 122 35.79 2.99 -0.41
N THR A 123 35.01 3.98 0.03
CA THR A 123 34.79 4.30 1.45
C THR A 123 33.55 3.67 2.05
N GLU A 124 32.47 3.51 1.29
CA GLU A 124 31.17 3.04 1.82
C GLU A 124 31.00 1.53 1.71
N ARG A 125 32.04 0.80 1.29
CA ARG A 125 32.01 -0.67 1.25
C ARG A 125 31.90 -1.21 2.68
N GLY A 126 30.88 -2.02 2.93
CA GLY A 126 30.65 -2.67 4.23
C GLY A 126 29.81 -1.86 5.23
N ARG A 127 29.52 -0.57 4.97
CA ARG A 127 28.61 0.22 5.82
C ARG A 127 27.17 -0.30 5.72
N PRO A 128 26.43 -0.46 6.83
CA PRO A 128 25.00 -0.83 6.78
C PRO A 128 24.13 0.29 6.21
N ASP A 129 23.03 -0.09 5.53
CA ASP A 129 22.07 0.85 4.94
C ASP A 129 20.95 1.09 5.98
N HIS A 130 21.02 2.17 6.77
CA HIS A 130 19.98 2.49 7.77
C HIS A 130 18.87 3.37 7.21
N SER A 131 19.21 4.23 6.25
CA SER A 131 18.30 5.20 5.66
C SER A 131 18.29 5.17 4.13
N PHE A 132 17.31 5.83 3.52
CA PHE A 132 17.25 6.05 2.08
C PHE A 132 18.51 6.79 1.60
N GLU A 133 18.99 7.76 2.37
CA GLU A 133 20.22 8.49 2.08
C GLU A 133 21.43 7.55 2.05
N ASP A 134 21.65 6.75 3.11
CA ASP A 134 22.77 5.79 3.16
C ASP A 134 22.74 4.85 1.94
N TRP A 135 21.55 4.34 1.61
CA TRP A 135 21.36 3.42 0.50
C TRP A 135 21.77 4.05 -0.85
N ILE A 136 21.45 5.33 -1.07
CA ILE A 136 21.78 6.06 -2.29
C ILE A 136 23.24 6.45 -2.33
N VAL A 137 23.76 7.08 -1.26
CA VAL A 137 25.15 7.57 -1.20
C VAL A 137 26.12 6.43 -1.49
N LYS A 138 25.89 5.26 -0.90
CA LYS A 138 26.71 4.06 -1.11
C LYS A 138 26.71 3.53 -2.56
N ARG A 139 25.62 3.72 -3.32
CA ARG A 139 25.44 3.15 -4.68
C ARG A 139 25.65 4.15 -5.82
N PHE A 140 25.49 5.44 -5.53
CA PHE A 140 25.48 6.50 -6.54
C PHE A 140 26.40 7.68 -6.17
N GLY A 141 26.95 7.72 -4.96
CA GLY A 141 27.78 8.83 -4.47
C GLY A 141 26.97 9.95 -3.82
N SER A 142 27.62 10.68 -2.91
CA SER A 142 27.02 11.80 -2.17
C SER A 142 26.58 12.96 -3.07
N MET A 143 27.36 13.28 -4.10
CA MET A 143 27.02 14.34 -5.05
C MET A 143 25.75 14.02 -5.84
N MET A 144 25.56 12.75 -6.24
CA MET A 144 24.35 12.35 -6.96
C MET A 144 23.13 12.39 -6.04
N TYR A 145 23.30 12.00 -4.78
CA TYR A 145 22.26 12.17 -3.78
C TYR A 145 21.84 13.65 -3.68
N GLN A 146 22.78 14.54 -3.39
CA GLN A 146 22.51 15.96 -3.16
C GLN A 146 21.89 16.67 -4.37
N HIS A 147 22.37 16.39 -5.58
CA HIS A 147 21.93 17.13 -6.77
C HIS A 147 20.71 16.55 -7.48
N PHE A 148 20.37 15.29 -7.22
CA PHE A 148 19.28 14.61 -7.93
C PHE A 148 18.26 13.98 -6.96
N PHE A 149 18.71 13.06 -6.10
CA PHE A 149 17.78 12.27 -5.28
C PHE A 149 17.19 13.05 -4.10
N GLN A 150 18.01 13.80 -3.37
CA GLN A 150 17.60 14.57 -2.20
C GLN A 150 16.48 15.57 -2.51
N PRO A 151 16.66 16.53 -3.44
CA PRO A 151 15.63 17.55 -3.69
C PRO A 151 14.33 16.94 -4.22
N TYR A 152 14.42 15.86 -5.01
CA TYR A 152 13.22 15.15 -5.47
C TYR A 152 12.52 14.41 -4.32
N THR A 153 13.26 13.70 -3.49
CA THR A 153 12.72 12.90 -2.39
C THR A 153 12.07 13.79 -1.33
N GLU A 154 12.75 14.86 -0.92
CA GLU A 154 12.21 15.83 0.04
C GLU A 154 10.96 16.53 -0.52
N LYS A 155 10.95 16.86 -1.82
CA LYS A 155 9.77 17.45 -2.48
C LYS A 155 8.56 16.50 -2.50
N VAL A 156 8.78 15.19 -2.64
CA VAL A 156 7.69 14.20 -2.70
C VAL A 156 7.21 13.81 -1.31
N TRP A 157 8.12 13.63 -0.35
CA TRP A 157 7.82 13.04 0.96
C TRP A 157 7.76 14.06 2.11
N GLY A 158 8.27 15.28 1.91
CA GLY A 158 8.29 16.32 2.94
C GLY A 158 9.26 16.06 4.09
N VAL A 159 10.10 15.02 4.01
CA VAL A 159 11.07 14.63 5.04
C VAL A 159 12.42 14.32 4.41
N SER A 160 13.49 14.42 5.20
CA SER A 160 14.86 14.11 4.74
C SER A 160 15.03 12.63 4.44
N GLY A 161 15.97 12.30 3.54
CA GLY A 161 16.30 10.91 3.20
C GLY A 161 16.78 10.08 4.40
N GLN A 162 17.30 10.72 5.45
CA GLN A 162 17.71 10.06 6.69
C GLN A 162 16.53 9.51 7.51
N GLN A 163 15.33 10.09 7.34
CA GLN A 163 14.11 9.66 8.03
C GLN A 163 13.33 8.58 7.28
N LEU A 164 13.76 8.23 6.06
CA LEU A 164 13.14 7.20 5.24
C LEU A 164 13.95 5.90 5.34
N ALA A 165 13.26 4.77 5.43
CA ALA A 165 13.88 3.46 5.54
C ALA A 165 14.65 3.06 4.26
N ALA A 166 15.78 2.36 4.40
CA ALA A 166 16.61 1.93 3.28
C ALA A 166 15.91 0.94 2.33
N GLU A 167 15.06 0.06 2.86
CA GLU A 167 14.29 -0.90 2.08
C GLU A 167 13.33 -0.22 1.10
N TRP A 168 12.83 0.96 1.48
CA TRP A 168 12.00 1.77 0.61
C TRP A 168 12.79 2.29 -0.60
N ALA A 169 14.07 2.65 -0.43
CA ALA A 169 14.97 3.02 -1.52
C ALA A 169 15.14 1.86 -2.50
N ALA A 170 15.49 0.67 -1.97
CA ALA A 170 15.72 -0.54 -2.75
C ALA A 170 14.50 -0.94 -3.58
N ALA A 171 13.30 -0.81 -3.00
CA ALA A 171 12.05 -1.17 -3.68
C ALA A 171 11.66 -0.20 -4.81
N ARG A 172 12.06 1.07 -4.72
CA ARG A 172 11.64 2.12 -5.68
C ARG A 172 12.68 2.44 -6.73
N ILE A 173 13.95 2.35 -6.38
CA ILE A 173 15.06 2.65 -7.28
C ILE A 173 15.49 1.30 -7.85
N GLY A 174 14.76 0.85 -8.86
CA GLY A 174 14.95 -0.43 -9.55
C GLY A 174 16.28 -0.58 -10.30
N LEU A 175 17.29 0.20 -9.94
CA LEU A 175 18.67 0.12 -10.40
C LEU A 175 19.56 -0.21 -9.20
N PRO A 176 20.19 -1.40 -9.16
CA PRO A 176 20.96 -1.83 -8.00
C PRO A 176 22.29 -1.09 -7.84
N ASN A 177 22.84 -0.49 -8.91
CA ASN A 177 23.95 0.47 -8.88
C ASN A 177 24.11 1.21 -10.22
N MET A 178 24.96 2.23 -10.24
CA MET A 178 25.29 3.08 -11.40
C MET A 178 25.79 2.26 -12.61
N TRP A 179 26.64 1.24 -12.39
CA TRP A 179 27.20 0.40 -13.46
C TRP A 179 26.12 -0.41 -14.19
N GLN A 180 25.16 -0.96 -13.46
CA GLN A 180 24.05 -1.69 -14.07
C GLN A 180 23.12 -0.74 -14.84
N ALA A 181 22.92 0.49 -14.38
CA ALA A 181 22.15 1.48 -15.13
C ALA A 181 22.79 1.83 -16.49
N ILE A 182 24.12 1.91 -16.54
CA ILE A 182 24.89 2.06 -17.79
C ILE A 182 24.68 0.82 -18.67
N ARG A 183 24.83 -0.38 -18.11
CA ARG A 183 24.66 -1.63 -18.87
C ARG A 183 23.24 -1.79 -19.43
N HIS A 184 22.20 -1.44 -18.67
CA HIS A 184 20.81 -1.48 -19.11
C HIS A 184 20.50 -0.49 -20.24
N THR A 185 21.19 0.66 -20.28
CA THR A 185 21.07 1.63 -21.40
C THR A 185 21.71 1.09 -22.68
N LEU A 186 22.81 0.33 -22.55
CA LEU A 186 23.56 -0.22 -23.69
C LEU A 186 23.04 -1.59 -24.16
N ARG A 187 22.40 -2.37 -23.27
CA ARG A 187 21.79 -3.68 -23.54
C ARG A 187 20.49 -3.79 -22.74
N PRO A 188 19.32 -3.64 -23.38
CA PRO A 188 18.03 -3.84 -22.71
C PRO A 188 17.96 -5.26 -22.12
N SER A 189 17.57 -5.36 -20.85
CA SER A 189 17.40 -6.65 -20.15
C SER A 189 16.09 -7.32 -20.57
N MET A 190 16.11 -8.66 -20.63
CA MET A 190 14.91 -9.49 -20.85
C MET A 190 13.90 -9.39 -19.69
N ASN A 191 14.34 -8.97 -18.50
CA ASN A 191 13.50 -8.72 -17.33
C ASN A 191 13.64 -7.26 -16.89
N PRO A 192 12.83 -6.33 -17.42
CA PRO A 192 12.85 -4.94 -17.01
C PRO A 192 12.33 -4.77 -15.56
N PRO A 193 12.94 -3.89 -14.74
CA PRO A 193 12.42 -3.55 -13.41
C PRO A 193 11.01 -2.93 -13.53
N ALA A 194 10.20 -2.94 -12.46
CA ALA A 194 8.85 -2.35 -12.46
C ALA A 194 8.84 -0.83 -12.83
N THR A 195 10.00 -0.18 -12.80
CA THR A 195 10.21 1.19 -13.28
C THR A 195 10.36 1.30 -14.80
N ALA A 196 10.33 0.20 -15.55
CA ALA A 196 10.42 0.09 -17.00
C ALA A 196 9.09 -0.39 -17.64
N ILE A 197 7.97 0.09 -17.10
CA ILE A 197 6.64 -0.11 -17.68
C ILE A 197 6.50 0.79 -18.91
N ASP A 198 6.47 0.24 -20.12
CA ASP A 198 6.34 1.07 -21.32
C ASP A 198 4.90 1.55 -21.56
N GLN A 199 3.91 0.90 -20.95
CA GLN A 199 2.50 1.20 -21.12
C GLN A 199 1.70 0.91 -19.85
N PHE A 200 0.67 1.73 -19.59
CA PHE A 200 -0.23 1.55 -18.46
C PHE A 200 -1.69 1.71 -18.89
N TYR A 201 -2.61 1.33 -18.01
CA TYR A 201 -4.04 1.50 -18.22
C TYR A 201 -4.57 2.72 -17.49
N TYR A 202 -5.50 3.43 -18.14
CA TYR A 202 -6.13 4.64 -17.62
C TYR A 202 -7.61 4.67 -18.02
N PRO A 203 -8.56 4.83 -17.09
CA PRO A 203 -9.97 4.95 -17.45
C PRO A 203 -10.27 6.25 -18.19
N ARG A 204 -11.09 6.20 -19.25
CA ARG A 204 -11.43 7.34 -20.12
C ARG A 204 -11.82 8.62 -19.36
N TYR A 205 -12.57 8.48 -18.27
CA TYR A 205 -13.10 9.61 -17.48
C TYR A 205 -12.37 9.84 -16.14
N GLY A 206 -11.16 9.29 -15.99
CA GLY A 206 -10.34 9.42 -14.78
C GLY A 206 -10.48 8.22 -13.84
N PHE A 207 -9.56 8.09 -12.88
CA PHE A 207 -9.47 6.92 -12.00
C PHE A 207 -10.72 6.68 -11.14
N GLY A 208 -11.49 7.73 -10.86
CA GLY A 208 -12.77 7.70 -10.15
C GLY A 208 -13.84 6.88 -10.86
N THR A 209 -13.67 6.58 -12.14
CA THR A 209 -14.57 5.70 -12.90
C THR A 209 -14.57 4.27 -12.35
N ILE A 210 -13.40 3.76 -11.92
CA ILE A 210 -13.26 2.40 -11.36
C ILE A 210 -14.07 2.22 -10.08
N PRO A 211 -13.89 3.04 -9.01
CA PRO A 211 -14.66 2.88 -7.80
C PRO A 211 -16.16 3.16 -8.00
N GLN A 212 -16.53 4.04 -8.93
CA GLN A 212 -17.95 4.24 -9.29
C GLN A 212 -18.55 3.00 -9.96
N ALA A 213 -17.83 2.34 -10.86
CA ALA A 213 -18.26 1.08 -11.47
C ALA A 213 -18.43 -0.03 -10.42
N LEU A 214 -17.47 -0.16 -9.49
CA LEU A 214 -17.58 -1.09 -8.37
C LEU A 214 -18.79 -0.78 -7.49
N ALA A 215 -19.04 0.49 -7.16
CA ALA A 215 -20.17 0.86 -6.33
C ALA A 215 -21.51 0.52 -6.98
N ARG A 216 -21.65 0.75 -8.30
CA ARG A 216 -22.84 0.33 -9.06
C ARG A 216 -23.03 -1.19 -9.03
N ASP A 217 -21.95 -1.94 -9.26
CA ASP A 217 -21.97 -3.40 -9.23
C ASP A 217 -22.37 -3.96 -7.85
N ILE A 218 -21.81 -3.39 -6.78
CA ILE A 218 -22.15 -3.74 -5.39
C ILE A 218 -23.64 -3.53 -5.12
N VAL A 219 -24.19 -2.36 -5.48
CA VAL A 219 -25.60 -2.04 -5.23
C VAL A 219 -26.52 -2.94 -6.08
N ALA A 220 -26.16 -3.21 -7.34
CA ALA A 220 -26.91 -4.10 -8.21
C ALA A 220 -26.99 -5.55 -7.66
N HIS A 221 -25.99 -5.98 -6.90
CA HIS A 221 -25.94 -7.29 -6.25
C HIS A 221 -26.41 -7.26 -4.78
N GLY A 222 -27.12 -6.21 -4.36
CA GLY A 222 -27.75 -6.12 -3.03
C GLY A 222 -26.84 -5.67 -1.89
N GLY A 223 -25.60 -5.26 -2.19
CA GLY A 223 -24.72 -4.62 -1.22
C GLY A 223 -25.18 -3.20 -0.88
N ARG A 224 -24.87 -2.74 0.34
CA ARG A 224 -25.24 -1.40 0.81
C ARG A 224 -23.99 -0.53 0.96
N ILE A 225 -24.02 0.70 0.46
CA ILE A 225 -22.95 1.68 0.64
C ILE A 225 -23.56 2.90 1.33
N LEU A 226 -23.10 3.19 2.55
CA LEU A 226 -23.54 4.33 3.35
C LEU A 226 -22.48 5.42 3.28
N THR A 227 -22.71 6.42 2.42
CA THR A 227 -21.90 7.64 2.34
C THR A 227 -22.27 8.63 3.45
N GLU A 228 -21.47 9.69 3.60
CA GLU A 228 -21.64 10.71 4.65
C GLU A 228 -21.77 10.11 6.07
N THR A 229 -21.22 8.92 6.26
CA THR A 229 -21.36 8.15 7.49
C THR A 229 -20.00 8.00 8.13
N THR A 230 -19.83 8.63 9.29
CA THR A 230 -18.57 8.57 10.04
C THR A 230 -18.59 7.35 10.95
N PRO A 231 -17.68 6.37 10.79
CA PRO A 231 -17.56 5.28 11.73
C PRO A 231 -17.05 5.80 13.08
N GLY A 232 -17.58 5.26 14.17
CA GLY A 232 -17.21 5.55 15.54
C GLY A 232 -16.74 4.29 16.26
N CYS A 233 -17.13 4.12 17.53
CA CYS A 233 -16.67 3.00 18.35
C CYS A 233 -17.14 1.63 17.81
N ILE A 234 -16.21 0.68 17.81
CA ILE A 234 -16.44 -0.74 17.51
C ILE A 234 -16.54 -1.49 18.83
N GLN A 235 -17.62 -2.22 19.06
CA GLN A 235 -17.83 -3.00 20.28
C GLN A 235 -17.96 -4.48 19.96
N PRO A 236 -17.36 -5.38 20.74
CA PRO A 236 -17.65 -6.80 20.63
C PRO A 236 -19.10 -7.06 21.07
N GLY A 237 -19.83 -7.81 20.26
CA GLY A 237 -21.15 -8.35 20.58
C GLY A 237 -21.09 -9.87 20.80
N ARG A 238 -22.20 -10.49 21.24
CA ARG A 238 -22.24 -11.94 21.50
C ARG A 238 -21.83 -12.80 20.29
N ASN A 239 -22.16 -12.38 19.06
CA ASN A 239 -21.89 -13.12 17.81
C ASN A 239 -21.25 -12.24 16.72
N GLY A 240 -20.33 -11.35 17.09
CA GLY A 240 -19.64 -10.47 16.12
C GLY A 240 -19.34 -9.10 16.69
N PHE A 241 -19.54 -8.07 15.88
CA PHE A 241 -19.23 -6.68 16.21
C PHE A 241 -20.46 -5.78 16.06
N GLU A 242 -20.58 -4.81 16.96
CA GLU A 242 -21.49 -3.68 16.86
C GLU A 242 -20.67 -2.43 16.55
N LEU A 243 -21.02 -1.75 15.45
CA LEU A 243 -20.41 -0.50 15.06
C LEU A 243 -21.38 0.64 15.34
N LEU A 244 -20.93 1.60 16.13
CA LEU A 244 -21.59 2.88 16.31
C LEU A 244 -21.02 3.87 15.30
N GLY A 245 -21.89 4.64 14.64
CA GLY A 245 -21.51 5.66 13.69
C GLY A 245 -22.39 6.89 13.78
N LYS A 246 -22.04 7.93 13.01
CA LYS A 246 -22.82 9.16 12.85
C LYS A 246 -23.16 9.34 11.39
N THR A 247 -24.42 9.65 11.11
CA THR A 247 -24.99 10.03 9.80
C THR A 247 -25.46 11.49 9.88
N PRO A 248 -25.77 12.15 8.75
CA PRO A 248 -26.36 13.50 8.79
C PRO A 248 -27.69 13.55 9.57
N SER A 249 -28.44 12.44 9.58
CA SER A 249 -29.71 12.28 10.30
C SER A 249 -29.57 11.87 11.78
N GLY A 250 -28.34 11.70 12.28
CA GLY A 250 -28.07 11.32 13.67
C GLY A 250 -27.29 10.02 13.82
N SER A 251 -27.51 9.33 14.93
CA SER A 251 -26.72 8.14 15.31
C SER A 251 -27.09 6.91 14.48
N LEU A 252 -26.07 6.17 14.04
CA LEU A 252 -26.23 4.88 13.35
C LEU A 252 -25.67 3.76 14.22
N ARG A 253 -26.34 2.61 14.22
CA ARG A 253 -25.88 1.39 14.86
C ARG A 253 -26.02 0.23 13.89
N LEU A 254 -24.91 -0.43 13.60
CA LEU A 254 -24.86 -1.58 12.70
C LEU A 254 -24.25 -2.78 13.42
N ARG A 255 -24.63 -3.99 12.99
CA ARG A 255 -24.15 -5.25 13.55
C ARG A 255 -23.71 -6.18 12.43
N ALA A 256 -22.51 -6.72 12.55
CA ALA A 256 -21.97 -7.71 11.62
C ALA A 256 -21.23 -8.84 12.34
N ARG A 257 -21.03 -9.96 11.66
CA ARG A 257 -20.22 -11.07 12.17
C ARG A 257 -18.73 -10.73 12.11
N GLU A 258 -18.30 -10.14 11.00
CA GLU A 258 -16.91 -9.78 10.74
C GLU A 258 -16.79 -8.31 10.31
N LEU A 259 -15.61 -7.72 10.55
CA LEU A 259 -15.27 -6.35 10.14
C LEU A 259 -14.05 -6.37 9.21
N VAL A 260 -14.13 -5.57 8.14
CA VAL A 260 -12.99 -5.30 7.25
C VAL A 260 -12.67 -3.82 7.32
N SER A 261 -11.45 -3.47 7.75
CA SER A 261 -11.02 -2.08 7.82
C SER A 261 -10.04 -1.74 6.70
N THR A 262 -10.35 -0.65 6.00
CA THR A 262 -9.47 -0.01 5.01
C THR A 262 -9.19 1.46 5.34
N ILE A 263 -9.62 1.92 6.51
CA ILE A 263 -9.33 3.25 7.06
C ILE A 263 -7.91 3.29 7.64
N PRO A 264 -7.34 4.49 7.89
CA PRO A 264 -6.03 4.61 8.54
C PRO A 264 -5.96 3.83 9.86
N LEU A 265 -4.83 3.15 10.08
CA LEU A 265 -4.65 2.24 11.22
C LEU A 265 -4.76 2.97 12.56
N ASP A 266 -4.22 4.18 12.66
CA ASP A 266 -4.34 5.06 13.83
C ASP A 266 -5.80 5.38 14.16
N GLN A 267 -6.62 5.67 13.14
CA GLN A 267 -8.05 5.91 13.33
C GLN A 267 -8.78 4.64 13.77
N LEU A 268 -8.45 3.49 13.15
CA LEU A 268 -9.00 2.20 13.56
C LEU A 268 -8.67 1.91 15.02
N LEU A 269 -7.41 2.09 15.45
CA LEU A 269 -6.99 1.87 16.83
C LEU A 269 -7.75 2.76 17.81
N GLY A 270 -8.02 4.02 17.44
CA GLY A 270 -8.85 4.93 18.24
C GLY A 270 -10.33 4.52 18.35
N MET A 271 -10.83 3.67 17.45
CA MET A 271 -12.20 3.15 17.48
C MET A 271 -12.35 1.86 18.29
N LEU A 272 -11.24 1.20 18.62
CA LEU A 272 -11.23 -0.05 19.38
C LEU A 272 -11.24 0.21 20.90
N PRO A 273 -11.88 -0.67 21.69
CA PRO A 273 -11.85 -0.64 23.15
C PRO A 273 -10.42 -0.62 23.72
N GLN A 274 -10.08 0.40 24.50
CA GLN A 274 -8.70 0.62 24.99
C GLN A 274 -8.19 -0.44 25.98
N ASN A 275 -9.08 -1.23 26.58
CA ASN A 275 -8.73 -2.25 27.59
C ASN A 275 -8.95 -3.70 27.09
N GLY A 276 -9.19 -3.88 25.78
CA GLY A 276 -9.39 -5.19 25.18
C GLY A 276 -8.07 -5.81 24.69
N ARG A 277 -7.84 -7.09 24.98
CA ARG A 277 -6.83 -7.88 24.24
C ARG A 277 -7.35 -8.16 22.83
N PHE A 278 -6.94 -7.37 21.85
CA PHE A 278 -7.14 -7.69 20.45
C PHE A 278 -6.16 -8.76 20.02
N ILE A 279 -6.63 -10.01 20.00
CA ILE A 279 -5.95 -11.06 19.26
C ILE A 279 -6.17 -10.73 17.80
N ILE A 280 -5.16 -10.16 17.13
CA ILE A 280 -5.13 -10.17 15.66
C ILE A 280 -5.00 -11.65 15.30
N PRO A 281 -6.06 -12.30 14.81
CA PRO A 281 -6.02 -13.74 14.64
C PRO A 281 -4.97 -14.03 13.58
N SER A 282 -4.00 -14.89 13.89
CA SER A 282 -3.03 -15.43 12.93
C SER A 282 -3.69 -16.37 11.90
N HIS A 283 -5.02 -16.41 11.85
CA HIS A 283 -5.77 -17.30 10.99
C HIS A 283 -5.76 -16.83 9.53
N ARG A 284 -5.89 -17.78 8.61
CA ARG A 284 -5.97 -17.55 7.17
C ARG A 284 -7.07 -16.53 6.92
N CYS A 285 -6.77 -15.50 6.13
CA CYS A 285 -7.80 -14.59 5.68
C CYS A 285 -8.85 -15.42 4.92
N ARG A 286 -10.10 -15.44 5.41
CA ARG A 286 -11.19 -16.21 4.77
C ARG A 286 -11.48 -15.73 3.35
N LEU A 287 -11.09 -14.50 3.00
CA LEU A 287 -11.23 -13.94 1.66
C LEU A 287 -10.29 -14.58 0.63
N CYS A 288 -9.07 -14.98 1.02
CA CYS A 288 -8.06 -15.46 0.07
C CYS A 288 -7.43 -16.83 0.42
N GLY A 289 -7.81 -17.43 1.55
CA GLY A 289 -7.31 -18.74 1.99
C GLY A 289 -5.81 -18.78 2.32
N ARG A 290 -5.10 -17.64 2.33
CA ARG A 290 -3.66 -17.51 2.61
C ARG A 290 -3.42 -16.55 3.78
N HIS A 291 -2.30 -16.75 4.50
CA HIS A 291 -1.77 -15.74 5.43
C HIS A 291 -1.05 -14.67 4.62
N GLN A 292 -1.77 -13.65 4.16
CA GLN A 292 -1.13 -12.45 3.64
C GLN A 292 -1.79 -11.24 4.29
N PHE A 293 -1.12 -10.70 5.30
CA PHE A 293 -1.21 -9.28 5.60
C PHE A 293 -0.65 -8.53 4.39
N THR A 294 -1.46 -8.35 3.34
CA THR A 294 -1.21 -7.20 2.48
C THR A 294 -1.42 -5.99 3.37
N GLN A 295 -0.39 -5.18 3.58
CA GLN A 295 -0.22 -4.12 4.58
C GLN A 295 -1.30 -3.01 4.61
N ARG A 296 -2.51 -3.24 4.09
CA ARG A 296 -3.55 -2.24 3.80
C ARG A 296 -4.98 -2.65 4.17
N VAL A 297 -5.22 -3.90 4.55
CA VAL A 297 -6.56 -4.38 4.94
C VAL A 297 -6.45 -5.18 6.22
N VAL A 298 -7.15 -4.75 7.27
CA VAL A 298 -7.23 -5.47 8.55
C VAL A 298 -8.59 -6.15 8.63
N CYS A 299 -8.60 -7.48 8.69
CA CYS A 299 -9.82 -8.27 8.87
C CYS A 299 -9.90 -8.78 10.31
N PHE A 300 -11.04 -8.57 10.98
CA PHE A 300 -11.31 -9.14 12.29
C PHE A 300 -12.38 -10.24 12.17
N ALA A 301 -11.97 -11.48 12.44
CA ALA A 301 -12.81 -12.67 12.27
C ALA A 301 -13.22 -13.34 13.60
N HIS A 302 -12.52 -13.09 14.71
CA HIS A 302 -12.88 -13.66 16.01
C HIS A 302 -12.34 -12.83 17.18
N ALA A 303 -13.15 -12.70 18.23
CA ALA A 303 -12.95 -11.74 19.30
C ALA A 303 -13.51 -12.34 20.61
N SER A 304 -12.66 -12.86 21.48
CA SER A 304 -13.04 -13.26 22.85
C SER A 304 -12.72 -12.12 23.80
N PHE A 305 -13.73 -11.44 24.36
CA PHE A 305 -13.52 -10.26 25.20
C PHE A 305 -14.29 -10.32 26.52
N THR A 306 -13.62 -9.84 27.57
CA THR A 306 -14.26 -9.36 28.80
C THR A 306 -14.69 -7.90 28.59
N SER A 307 -15.92 -7.58 29.01
CA SER A 307 -16.60 -6.33 28.65
C SER A 307 -15.82 -5.06 29.03
N SER A 308 -15.65 -4.14 28.08
CA SER A 308 -15.45 -2.71 28.41
C SER A 308 -16.08 -1.83 27.33
N LYS A 309 -16.75 -0.75 27.77
CA LYS A 309 -17.42 0.23 26.91
C LYS A 309 -16.41 1.28 26.46
N CYS A 310 -16.49 1.74 25.22
CA CYS A 310 -15.85 3.01 24.84
C CYS A 310 -16.49 4.14 25.66
N SER A 311 -15.69 4.91 26.40
CA SER A 311 -16.13 6.20 26.94
C SER A 311 -16.35 7.15 25.77
N GLY A 312 -17.57 7.65 25.63
CA GLY A 312 -17.91 8.62 24.59
C GLY A 312 -17.23 9.96 24.88
N HIS A 313 -16.04 10.16 24.32
CA HIS A 313 -15.49 11.50 24.14
C HIS A 313 -15.31 11.76 22.64
N ASP A 314 -15.83 12.91 22.24
CA ASP A 314 -15.81 13.44 20.89
C ASP A 314 -14.46 13.27 20.20
N THR A 315 -14.46 12.62 19.04
CA THR A 315 -13.35 12.66 18.09
C THR A 315 -13.43 13.95 17.26
N SER A 316 -13.39 15.11 17.93
CA SER A 316 -13.03 16.39 17.31
C SER A 316 -11.53 16.58 17.47
N PHE A 317 -10.73 15.96 16.59
CA PHE A 317 -9.30 16.27 16.49
C PHE A 317 -9.11 17.61 15.77
N GLY A 318 -9.34 18.70 16.51
CA GLY A 318 -8.72 20.00 16.28
C GLY A 318 -7.35 20.01 16.95
N GLY A 319 -6.33 20.46 16.22
CA GLY A 319 -4.94 20.28 16.59
C GLY A 319 -4.53 20.89 17.94
N LYS A 320 -3.61 20.19 18.62
CA LYS A 320 -2.41 20.72 19.28
C LYS A 320 -1.53 19.54 19.67
N GLY A 321 -0.27 19.57 19.25
CA GLY A 321 0.68 18.51 19.52
C GLY A 321 0.96 18.37 21.01
N THR A 322 0.97 17.13 21.49
CA THR A 322 1.66 16.73 22.71
C THR A 322 2.49 15.49 22.39
N SER A 323 3.80 15.66 22.51
CA SER A 323 4.82 14.63 22.35
C SER A 323 4.72 13.62 23.49
N GLY A 324 4.00 12.52 23.28
CA GLY A 324 4.04 11.36 24.15
C GLY A 324 5.22 10.46 23.79
N ARG A 325 6.28 10.48 24.59
CA ARG A 325 7.45 9.62 24.47
C ARG A 325 7.04 8.17 24.77
N TRP A 326 6.94 7.32 23.75
CA TRP A 326 6.80 5.87 23.89
C TRP A 326 8.07 5.33 24.56
N GLN A 327 7.96 4.86 25.81
CA GLN A 327 9.01 4.05 26.42
C GLN A 327 8.84 2.61 25.90
N GLY A 328 9.88 2.11 25.25
CA GLY A 328 9.89 0.78 24.66
C GLY A 328 9.85 -0.30 25.73
N GLU A 329 8.76 -1.05 25.80
CA GLU A 329 8.78 -2.38 26.39
C GLU A 329 9.21 -3.38 25.31
N HIS A 330 10.28 -4.11 25.65
CA HIS A 330 10.93 -5.11 24.81
C HIS A 330 9.96 -6.16 24.27
N PHE A 331 9.87 -6.28 22.94
CA PHE A 331 9.41 -7.50 22.30
C PHE A 331 10.49 -8.58 22.49
N SER A 332 10.32 -9.43 23.50
CA SER A 332 11.03 -10.70 23.61
C SER A 332 10.42 -11.68 22.61
N LEU A 333 11.03 -11.80 21.43
CA LEU A 333 10.88 -12.99 20.60
C LEU A 333 11.51 -14.15 21.36
N GLY A 334 10.68 -15.01 21.94
CA GLY A 334 11.11 -16.26 22.55
C GLY A 334 11.80 -17.13 21.51
N ALA A 335 13.13 -17.04 21.45
CA ALA A 335 13.97 -18.03 20.79
C ALA A 335 14.00 -19.29 21.67
N ASN A 336 13.13 -20.25 21.39
CA ASN A 336 13.35 -21.67 21.64
C ASN A 336 12.19 -22.49 21.08
N ASP A 337 12.23 -22.76 19.78
CA ASP A 337 11.81 -24.07 19.28
C ASP A 337 12.99 -24.60 18.47
N LYS A 338 13.87 -25.34 19.16
CA LYS A 338 14.89 -26.15 18.52
C LYS A 338 14.16 -27.15 17.62
N LEU A 339 14.47 -27.09 16.33
CA LEU A 339 14.20 -28.15 15.37
C LEU A 339 14.78 -29.46 15.92
N VAL A 340 13.92 -30.30 16.50
CA VAL A 340 14.24 -31.70 16.77
C VAL A 340 13.97 -32.47 15.48
N PRO A 341 15.00 -33.05 14.83
CA PRO A 341 14.78 -33.89 13.65
C PRO A 341 14.03 -35.16 14.08
N LYS A 342 12.89 -35.44 13.43
CA LYS A 342 12.20 -36.73 13.58
C LYS A 342 13.11 -37.85 13.04
N PRO A 343 13.21 -39.00 13.71
CA PRO A 343 14.01 -40.12 13.24
C PRO A 343 13.39 -40.75 11.99
N HIS A 344 14.26 -41.11 11.04
CA HIS A 344 13.98 -41.94 9.88
C HIS A 344 13.29 -43.25 10.31
N GLN A 345 12.09 -43.51 9.80
CA GLN A 345 11.55 -44.87 9.77
C GLN A 345 12.24 -45.62 8.63
N SER A 346 13.03 -46.61 9.01
CA SER A 346 13.61 -47.63 8.15
C SER A 346 12.52 -48.55 7.61
N LEU A 347 12.34 -48.57 6.29
CA LEU A 347 11.67 -49.66 5.58
C LEU A 347 12.67 -50.81 5.44
N GLY A 348 12.44 -51.89 6.18
CA GLY A 348 13.16 -53.17 6.08
C GLY A 348 12.23 -54.28 5.60
N SER A 349 12.40 -54.66 4.33
CA SER A 349 12.33 -56.00 3.70
C SER A 349 11.49 -57.16 4.30
N SER A 350 10.52 -57.65 3.48
CA SER A 350 10.29 -59.03 2.94
C SER A 350 10.20 -60.27 3.87
N PRO A 351 9.52 -61.40 3.52
CA PRO A 351 9.36 -61.98 2.16
C PRO A 351 7.98 -62.61 1.77
N GLN A 352 7.95 -63.09 0.51
CA GLN A 352 6.99 -63.84 -0.35
C GLN A 352 6.29 -65.10 0.27
N PRO A 353 5.51 -65.96 -0.47
CA PRO A 353 5.06 -65.96 -1.90
C PRO A 353 3.56 -66.29 -2.16
N GLU A 354 3.07 -65.93 -3.36
CA GLU A 354 2.52 -66.83 -4.40
C GLU A 354 2.50 -66.10 -5.76
#